data_AF-A0A917Z2J2-F1
#
_entry.id   AF-A0A917Z2J2-F1
#
_cell.length_a   1.000
_cell.length_b   1.000
_cell.length_c   1.000
_cell.angle_alpha   90.00
_cell.angle_beta   90.00
_cell.angle_gamma   90.00
#
_symmetry.space_group_name_H-M   'P 1'
#
loop_
_entity.id
_entity.type
_entity.pdbx_description
1 polymer ?
#
loop_
_entity_poly.entity_id
_entity_poly.type
_entity_poly.pdbx_seq_one_letter_code
_entity_poly.pdbx_strand_id
1 'polypeptide(L)'
;MVKQLNGRKVKTGIAAVGLAAGMLLTPMPASAASGDVAAMGCQTTSAVLTYTSGGTWSRNCSGTYSIGRSATRFSAGGWSGYVTYPAWPDGHREFCDFQSFSIGSTVTSVTLYATKAPWCP
;
A
#
# COMPACT_ATOMS: atom_id res chain seq x y z
N MET A 1 48.52 -32.80 25.66
CA MET A 1 49.74 -32.57 24.85
C MET A 1 49.58 -33.29 23.52
N VAL A 2 50.24 -32.79 22.46
CA VAL A 2 50.05 -32.98 20.99
C VAL A 2 48.88 -32.14 20.45
N LYS A 3 49.03 -30.96 19.85
CA LYS A 3 50.04 -30.27 19.01
C LYS A 3 50.14 -30.80 17.57
N GLN A 4 49.56 -29.99 16.68
CA GLN A 4 49.95 -29.66 15.31
C GLN A 4 49.76 -30.70 14.20
N LEU A 5 49.25 -30.19 13.07
CA LEU A 5 49.80 -30.21 11.70
C LEU A 5 48.62 -30.24 10.71
N ASN A 6 48.61 -29.61 9.55
CA ASN A 6 49.44 -28.61 8.88
C ASN A 6 48.69 -28.33 7.57
N GLY A 7 48.84 -27.14 7.02
CA GLY A 7 48.18 -26.76 5.78
C GLY A 7 48.55 -27.63 4.57
N ARG A 8 47.68 -27.61 3.57
CA ARG A 8 48.09 -27.79 2.16
C ARG A 8 47.44 -26.71 1.32
N LYS A 9 48.28 -25.74 0.94
CA LYS A 9 48.07 -24.92 -0.25
C LYS A 9 48.08 -25.86 -1.46
N VAL A 10 47.00 -25.88 -2.23
CA VAL A 10 47.03 -26.44 -3.59
C VAL A 10 47.10 -25.26 -4.54
N LYS A 11 48.25 -25.16 -5.21
CA LYS A 11 48.52 -24.25 -6.31
C LYS A 11 48.13 -24.92 -7.64
N THR A 12 47.72 -24.08 -8.58
CA THR A 12 47.87 -24.24 -10.03
C THR A 12 46.94 -25.22 -10.76
N GLY A 13 46.12 -24.68 -11.64
CA GLY A 13 45.47 -25.39 -12.74
C GLY A 13 45.07 -24.39 -13.82
N ILE A 14 45.78 -24.43 -14.94
CA ILE A 14 45.74 -23.48 -16.06
C ILE A 14 44.59 -23.84 -17.03
N ALA A 15 43.95 -22.79 -17.56
CA ALA A 15 43.25 -22.65 -18.84
C ALA A 15 42.16 -23.65 -19.25
N ALA A 16 40.98 -23.09 -19.51
CA ALA A 16 40.24 -23.40 -20.73
C ALA A 16 39.66 -22.09 -21.27
N VAL A 17 40.27 -21.57 -22.33
CA VAL A 17 39.69 -20.54 -23.19
C VAL A 17 38.61 -21.24 -24.01
N GLY A 18 37.35 -21.05 -23.60
CA GLY A 18 36.18 -21.45 -24.36
C GLY A 18 35.66 -20.27 -25.16
N LEU A 19 35.89 -20.30 -26.47
CA LEU A 19 35.35 -19.35 -27.44
C LEU A 19 33.82 -19.48 -27.57
N ALA A 20 33.16 -18.36 -27.33
CA ALA A 20 31.98 -17.82 -28.01
C ALA A 20 30.83 -18.77 -28.44
N ALA A 21 29.65 -18.53 -27.83
CA ALA A 21 28.39 -18.57 -28.54
C ALA A 21 27.59 -17.32 -28.12
N GLY A 22 27.45 -16.38 -29.05
CA GLY A 22 26.75 -15.13 -28.84
C GLY A 22 25.28 -15.36 -28.50
N MET A 23 24.89 -15.00 -27.28
CA MET A 23 23.50 -14.67 -27.01
C MET A 23 23.31 -13.20 -27.38
N LEU A 24 22.54 -12.98 -28.44
CA LEU A 24 21.89 -11.71 -28.70
C LEU A 24 21.07 -11.35 -27.46
N LEU A 25 21.67 -10.58 -26.54
CA LEU A 25 20.91 -9.81 -25.57
C LEU A 25 20.21 -8.74 -26.36
N THR A 26 18.99 -9.04 -26.83
CA THR A 26 18.06 -7.97 -27.14
C THR A 26 17.97 -7.12 -25.87
N PRO A 27 18.16 -5.80 -25.93
CA PRO A 27 17.79 -4.96 -24.82
C PRO A 27 16.27 -5.17 -24.65
N MET A 28 15.87 -5.97 -23.66
CA MET A 28 14.52 -5.88 -23.16
C MET A 28 14.35 -4.41 -22.78
N PRO A 29 13.36 -3.69 -23.32
CA PRO A 29 13.02 -2.41 -22.75
C PRO A 29 12.73 -2.70 -21.28
N ALA A 30 13.55 -2.16 -20.40
CA ALA A 30 13.14 -2.00 -19.02
C ALA A 30 11.84 -1.21 -19.12
N SER A 31 10.72 -1.87 -18.87
CA SER A 31 9.47 -1.17 -18.60
C SER A 31 9.79 -0.29 -17.40
N ALA A 32 10.12 0.96 -17.67
CA ALA A 32 9.99 2.00 -16.68
C ALA A 32 8.57 1.80 -16.16
N ALA A 33 8.46 1.38 -14.89
CA ALA A 33 7.21 1.54 -14.18
C ALA A 33 6.89 3.01 -14.38
N SER A 34 5.88 3.30 -15.22
CA SER A 34 5.30 4.62 -15.29
C SER A 34 4.97 4.91 -13.84
N GLY A 35 5.78 5.74 -13.19
CA GLY A 35 5.44 6.25 -11.88
C GLY A 35 4.12 6.92 -12.13
N ASP A 36 3.04 6.28 -11.68
CA ASP A 36 1.70 6.80 -11.79
C ASP A 36 1.82 8.19 -11.19
N VAL A 37 1.79 9.20 -12.05
CA VAL A 37 1.74 10.59 -11.63
C VAL A 37 0.38 10.65 -10.97
N ALA A 38 0.35 10.39 -9.67
CA ALA A 38 -0.89 10.28 -8.93
C ALA A 38 -1.62 11.59 -9.19
N ALA A 39 -2.70 11.50 -9.98
CA ALA A 39 -3.52 12.65 -10.32
C ALA A 39 -3.77 13.37 -8.99
N MET A 40 -3.35 14.63 -8.89
CA MET A 40 -3.20 15.31 -7.58
C MET A 40 -4.40 15.00 -6.69
N GLY A 41 -4.17 14.19 -5.65
CA GLY A 41 -5.23 13.63 -4.83
C GLY A 41 -5.39 12.11 -4.85
N CYS A 42 -4.62 11.32 -5.60
CA CYS A 42 -4.56 9.86 -5.40
C CYS A 42 -3.28 9.43 -4.64
N GLN A 43 -3.31 8.32 -3.93
CA GLN A 43 -2.14 7.70 -3.30
C GLN A 43 -2.17 6.17 -3.43
N THR A 44 -1.07 5.51 -3.09
CA THR A 44 -0.94 4.05 -3.20
C THR A 44 -1.78 3.31 -2.15
N THR A 45 -2.02 3.93 -1.00
CA THR A 45 -2.82 3.36 0.08
C THR A 45 -4.29 3.71 -0.08
N SER A 46 -5.16 2.77 0.32
CA SER A 46 -6.61 2.92 0.17
C SER A 46 -7.31 3.02 1.51
N ALA A 47 -8.32 3.91 1.59
CA ALA A 47 -9.32 3.84 2.63
C ALA A 47 -10.28 2.68 2.32
N VAL A 48 -10.65 1.91 3.33
CA VAL A 48 -11.46 0.70 3.19
C VAL A 48 -12.66 0.75 4.13
N LEU A 49 -13.84 0.53 3.58
CA LEU A 49 -15.09 0.37 4.30
C LEU A 49 -15.59 -1.06 4.14
N THR A 50 -15.84 -1.76 5.24
CA THR A 50 -16.36 -3.13 5.24
C THR A 50 -17.87 -3.12 5.45
N TYR A 51 -18.61 -3.68 4.51
CA TYR A 51 -20.07 -3.69 4.57
C TYR A 51 -20.60 -4.80 5.47
N THR A 52 -21.75 -4.56 6.10
CA THR A 52 -22.43 -5.56 6.94
C THR A 52 -22.89 -6.77 6.14
N SER A 53 -23.27 -6.58 4.87
CA SER A 53 -23.67 -7.66 3.95
C SER A 53 -22.48 -8.51 3.44
N GLY A 54 -21.25 -8.17 3.84
CA GLY A 54 -20.04 -8.67 3.20
C GLY A 54 -19.60 -7.80 2.02
N GLY A 55 -18.32 -7.96 1.66
CA GLY A 55 -17.64 -7.12 0.67
C GLY A 55 -17.05 -5.84 1.25
N THR A 56 -16.28 -5.15 0.42
CA THR A 56 -15.56 -3.93 0.80
C THR A 56 -15.70 -2.87 -0.26
N TRP A 57 -15.84 -1.63 0.18
CA TRP A 57 -15.53 -0.47 -0.65
C TRP A 57 -14.11 -0.01 -0.36
N SER A 58 -13.38 0.32 -1.42
CA SER A 58 -12.00 0.78 -1.33
C SER A 58 -11.79 1.95 -2.28
N ARG A 59 -11.15 3.01 -1.81
CA ARG A 59 -10.76 4.17 -2.63
C ARG A 59 -9.36 4.63 -2.25
N ASN A 60 -8.60 4.99 -3.27
CA ASN A 60 -7.24 5.47 -3.18
C ASN A 60 -7.10 6.88 -3.80
N CYS A 61 -8.20 7.60 -3.93
CA CYS A 61 -8.24 8.98 -4.38
C CYS A 61 -9.07 9.82 -3.41
N SER A 62 -8.74 11.10 -3.35
CA SER A 62 -9.44 12.11 -2.57
C SER A 62 -10.78 12.41 -3.21
N GLY A 63 -11.74 12.79 -2.38
CA GLY A 63 -13.07 13.16 -2.82
C GLY A 63 -14.14 12.75 -1.81
N THR A 64 -15.37 13.13 -2.11
CA THR A 64 -16.55 12.71 -1.34
C THR A 64 -17.27 11.63 -2.12
N TYR A 65 -17.49 10.50 -1.47
CA TYR A 65 -18.10 9.32 -2.06
C TYR A 65 -19.39 8.97 -1.35
N SER A 66 -20.50 8.98 -2.09
CA SER A 66 -21.78 8.50 -1.60
C SER A 66 -21.77 6.98 -1.47
N ILE A 67 -22.10 6.49 -0.27
CA ILE A 67 -22.06 5.07 0.08
C ILE A 67 -23.48 4.50 0.18
N GLY A 68 -24.32 5.09 1.05
CA GLY A 68 -25.70 4.67 1.26
C GLY A 68 -25.87 3.22 1.72
N ARG A 69 -24.90 2.67 2.47
CA ARG A 69 -24.88 1.25 2.88
C ARG A 69 -24.43 1.05 4.32
N SER A 70 -24.97 0.02 4.97
CA SER A 70 -24.56 -0.40 6.31
C SER A 70 -23.14 -0.97 6.31
N ALA A 71 -22.33 -0.48 7.24
CA ALA A 71 -20.93 -0.88 7.39
C ALA A 71 -20.62 -1.26 8.83
N THR A 72 -19.72 -2.23 8.98
CA THR A 72 -19.25 -2.72 10.27
C THR A 72 -17.99 -1.99 10.71
N ARG A 73 -17.09 -1.68 9.77
CA ARG A 73 -15.76 -1.14 10.05
C ARG A 73 -15.29 -0.21 8.95
N PHE A 74 -14.53 0.81 9.34
CA PHE A 74 -13.74 1.64 8.45
C PHE A 74 -12.25 1.59 8.83
N SER A 75 -11.40 1.66 7.82
CA SER A 75 -9.94 1.78 7.93
C SER A 75 -9.48 2.90 7.01
N ALA A 76 -8.74 3.86 7.56
CA ALA A 76 -8.32 5.05 6.83
C ALA A 76 -7.19 4.79 5.85
N GLY A 77 -6.30 3.82 6.12
CA GLY A 77 -5.22 3.43 5.18
C GLY A 77 -4.40 4.61 4.64
N GLY A 78 -3.92 5.50 5.52
CA GLY A 78 -3.15 6.70 5.13
C GLY A 78 -3.98 7.88 4.63
N TRP A 79 -5.30 7.86 4.83
CA TRP A 79 -6.17 9.01 4.57
C TRP A 79 -6.56 9.73 5.85
N SER A 80 -6.91 11.00 5.71
CA SER A 80 -7.64 11.77 6.73
C SER A 80 -8.90 12.37 6.12
N GLY A 81 -9.89 12.66 6.96
CA GLY A 81 -11.20 13.16 6.52
C GLY A 81 -12.30 12.74 7.49
N TYR A 82 -13.51 12.52 6.97
CA TYR A 82 -14.66 12.16 7.79
C TYR A 82 -15.58 11.12 7.14
N VAL A 83 -16.21 10.32 7.98
CA VAL A 83 -17.27 9.37 7.59
C VAL A 83 -18.60 9.87 8.13
N THR A 84 -19.57 10.11 7.26
CA THR A 84 -20.90 10.60 7.63
C THR A 84 -21.84 9.43 7.89
N TYR A 85 -22.38 9.33 9.10
CA TYR A 85 -23.38 8.32 9.47
C TYR A 85 -24.21 8.79 10.68
N PRO A 86 -25.51 8.45 10.73
CA PRO A 86 -26.46 9.05 11.68
C PRO A 86 -26.23 8.59 13.13
N ALA A 87 -25.53 7.48 13.36
CA ALA A 87 -25.25 6.98 14.71
C ALA A 87 -24.12 7.75 15.43
N TRP A 88 -23.43 8.66 14.75
CA TRP A 88 -22.42 9.52 15.40
C TRP A 88 -23.05 10.83 15.89
N PRO A 89 -22.68 11.35 17.08
CA PRO A 89 -23.31 12.53 17.67
C PRO A 89 -23.40 13.74 16.73
N ASP A 90 -22.32 14.03 16.00
CA ASP A 90 -22.22 15.18 15.09
C ASP A 90 -22.60 14.84 13.64
N GLY A 91 -23.21 13.67 13.40
CA GLY A 91 -23.57 13.16 12.08
C GLY A 91 -22.39 12.73 11.21
N HIS A 92 -21.16 12.99 11.65
CA HIS A 92 -19.94 12.56 10.99
C HIS A 92 -18.84 12.30 12.01
N ARG A 93 -17.98 11.34 11.71
CA ARG A 93 -16.80 11.02 12.49
C ARG A 93 -15.55 11.38 11.72
N GLU A 94 -14.76 12.28 12.29
CA GLU A 94 -13.42 12.60 11.83
C GLU A 94 -12.45 11.42 12.03
N PHE A 95 -11.48 11.30 11.12
CA PHE A 95 -10.41 10.33 11.24
C PHE A 95 -9.10 10.85 10.66
N CYS A 96 -8.03 10.25 11.14
CA CYS A 96 -6.66 10.52 10.71
C CYS A 96 -6.01 9.29 10.08
N ASP A 97 -4.80 9.50 9.58
CA ASP A 97 -3.99 8.47 8.96
C ASP A 97 -3.91 7.21 9.81
N PHE A 98 -4.12 6.07 9.14
CA PHE A 98 -4.05 4.72 9.72
C PHE A 98 -5.05 4.42 10.85
N GLN A 99 -5.97 5.33 11.16
CA GLN A 99 -7.03 5.04 12.11
C GLN A 99 -7.98 3.98 11.56
N SER A 100 -8.53 3.19 12.46
CA SER A 100 -9.57 2.21 12.17
C SER A 100 -10.59 2.21 13.28
N PHE A 101 -11.87 2.05 12.93
CA PHE A 101 -12.94 2.04 13.90
C PHE A 101 -14.17 1.27 13.42
N SER A 102 -14.97 0.84 14.40
CA SER A 102 -16.28 0.22 14.14
C SER A 102 -17.35 1.30 13.90
N ILE A 103 -18.29 1.02 13.00
CA ILE A 103 -19.39 1.93 12.64
C ILE A 103 -20.73 1.38 13.12
N GLY A 104 -21.07 0.14 12.76
CA GLY A 104 -22.32 -0.51 13.19
C GLY A 104 -23.59 0.20 12.70
N SER A 105 -23.53 0.96 11.61
CA SER A 105 -24.60 1.84 11.11
C SER A 105 -24.49 2.02 9.60
N THR A 106 -25.52 2.62 8.99
CA THR A 106 -25.52 3.06 7.59
C THR A 106 -24.60 4.26 7.40
N VAL A 107 -23.59 4.09 6.52
CA VAL A 107 -22.72 5.17 6.07
C VAL A 107 -23.38 5.87 4.89
N THR A 108 -23.54 7.18 5.01
CA THR A 108 -24.09 8.03 3.96
C THR A 108 -23.01 8.41 2.96
N SER A 109 -21.87 8.88 3.45
CA SER A 109 -20.74 9.31 2.64
C SER A 109 -19.40 9.16 3.36
N VAL A 110 -18.34 9.05 2.58
CA VAL A 110 -16.95 9.12 3.05
C VAL A 110 -16.26 10.24 2.30
N THR A 111 -15.63 11.17 3.01
CA THR A 111 -14.79 12.20 2.42
C THR A 111 -13.33 11.93 2.74
N LEU A 112 -12.51 11.82 1.70
CA LEU A 112 -11.08 11.62 1.76
C LEU A 112 -10.39 12.92 1.31
N TYR A 113 -9.55 13.50 2.15
CA TYR A 113 -8.83 14.73 1.80
C TYR A 113 -7.53 14.45 1.06
N ALA A 114 -7.23 15.28 0.06
CA ALA A 114 -5.98 15.22 -0.71
C ALA A 114 -4.74 15.55 0.13
N THR A 115 -4.92 16.33 1.19
CA THR A 115 -3.89 16.68 2.17
C THR A 115 -4.34 16.27 3.55
N LYS A 116 -3.38 16.18 4.49
CA LYS A 116 -3.67 15.89 5.88
C LYS A 116 -4.65 16.91 6.47
N ALA A 117 -5.68 16.42 7.16
CA ALA A 117 -6.67 17.25 7.82
C ALA A 117 -6.04 18.07 8.97
N PRO A 118 -6.51 19.30 9.24
CA PRO A 118 -5.90 20.19 10.23
C PRO A 118 -6.03 19.70 11.69
N TRP A 119 -6.98 18.81 11.97
CA TRP A 119 -7.14 18.19 13.29
C TRP A 119 -6.23 16.96 13.50
N CYS A 120 -5.52 16.51 12.47
CA CYS A 120 -4.65 15.35 12.56
C CYS A 120 -3.21 15.77 12.95
N PRO A 121 -2.60 15.11 13.95
CA PRO A 121 -1.24 15.39 14.41
C PRO A 121 -0.21 14.92 13.39
#